data_AF-A0A1Y0H1J9-F1
#
_entry.id   AF-A0A1Y0H1J9-F1
#
_cell.length_a   1.000
_cell.length_b   1.000
_cell.length_c   1.000
_cell.angle_alpha   90.00
_cell.angle_beta   90.00
_cell.angle_gamma   90.00
#
_symmetry.space_group_name_H-M   'P 1'
#
loop_
_entity.id
_entity.type
_entity.pdbx_description
1 polymer ?
#
loop_
_entity_poly.entity_id
_entity_poly.type
_entity_poly.pdbx_seq_one_letter_code
_entity_poly.pdbx_strand_id
1 'polypeptide(L)'
;MPPEQTSDSKAQHPIKRTPLRAVADLFSIRYHARRLKEDLAATKAALERRKALNEGAATADELPDIFRGKMMGVFFATGWTNLIGIVIGGILQFRTGNPLIGLYSTPPLCFLITGIAFQIGWWADNKKIYNRFHKDPAHQFLQLQKDMWPVHRAALPIAIGFSLLNYIILTPLYSVLTWINPGLAKNTPAGALIMAIEFLFIGGTFVRLMGDFFDRHGYTLAAKYRDICIEKS
;
A
#
# COMPACT_ATOMS: atom_id res chain seq x y z
N MET A 1 17.97 -26.34 -31.87
CA MET A 1 16.74 -25.53 -31.84
C MET A 1 16.53 -25.04 -30.42
N PRO A 2 16.68 -23.74 -30.13
CA PRO A 2 16.32 -23.20 -28.83
C PRO A 2 14.80 -23.03 -28.74
N PRO A 3 14.19 -23.14 -27.54
CA PRO A 3 12.76 -22.98 -27.37
C PRO A 3 12.38 -21.51 -27.55
N GLU A 4 11.41 -21.32 -28.43
CA GLU A 4 10.70 -20.09 -28.72
C GLU A 4 10.04 -19.57 -27.43
N GLN A 5 10.64 -18.56 -26.81
CA GLN A 5 9.99 -17.83 -25.73
C GLN A 5 8.89 -16.98 -26.34
N THR A 6 7.67 -17.50 -26.27
CA THR A 6 6.44 -16.79 -26.61
C THR A 6 6.34 -15.51 -25.78
N SER A 7 6.64 -14.40 -26.45
CA SER A 7 6.24 -13.04 -26.12
C SER A 7 4.71 -12.98 -26.01
N ASP A 8 4.18 -13.28 -24.83
CA ASP A 8 2.77 -13.11 -24.51
C ASP A 8 2.59 -12.35 -23.18
N SER A 9 3.47 -11.39 -22.91
CA SER A 9 3.16 -10.29 -22.00
C SER A 9 2.44 -9.19 -22.78
N LYS A 10 1.28 -9.53 -23.36
CA LYS A 10 0.35 -8.51 -23.83
C LYS A 10 -0.04 -7.69 -22.61
N ALA A 11 0.35 -6.42 -22.63
CA ALA A 11 -0.17 -5.39 -21.75
C ALA A 11 -1.68 -5.64 -21.59
N GLN A 12 -2.09 -6.05 -20.39
CA GLN A 12 -3.50 -6.17 -20.06
C GLN A 12 -4.06 -4.75 -20.09
N HIS A 13 -4.62 -4.37 -21.24
CA HIS A 13 -5.48 -3.19 -21.31
C HIS A 13 -6.48 -3.27 -20.15
N PRO A 14 -6.68 -2.17 -19.39
CA PRO A 14 -7.61 -2.18 -18.27
C PRO A 14 -8.98 -2.58 -18.82
N ILE A 15 -9.44 -3.77 -18.41
CA ILE A 15 -10.76 -4.28 -18.77
C ILE A 15 -11.76 -3.20 -18.35
N LYS A 16 -12.43 -2.55 -19.31
CA LYS A 16 -13.54 -1.62 -19.04
C LYS A 16 -14.66 -2.42 -18.38
N ARG A 17 -14.62 -2.54 -17.05
CA ARG A 17 -15.65 -3.21 -16.26
C ARG A 17 -16.78 -2.23 -15.99
N THR A 18 -18.01 -2.74 -15.98
CA THR A 18 -19.16 -1.99 -15.48
C THR A 18 -18.99 -1.71 -13.99
N PRO A 19 -19.42 -0.53 -13.50
CA PRO A 19 -19.21 -0.12 -12.10
C PRO A 19 -19.80 -1.12 -11.09
N LEU A 20 -20.95 -1.73 -11.42
CA LEU A 20 -21.56 -2.78 -10.60
C LEU A 20 -20.71 -4.05 -10.46
N ARG A 21 -20.05 -4.50 -11.54
CA ARG A 21 -19.13 -5.66 -11.47
C ARG A 21 -17.87 -5.32 -10.70
N ALA A 22 -17.36 -4.09 -10.84
CA ALA A 22 -16.22 -3.64 -10.05
C ALA A 22 -16.53 -3.65 -8.55
N VAL A 23 -17.72 -3.20 -8.14
CA VAL A 23 -18.16 -3.25 -6.74
C VAL A 23 -18.35 -4.69 -6.25
N ALA A 24 -19.00 -5.56 -7.03
CA ALA A 24 -19.21 -6.95 -6.65
C ALA A 24 -17.89 -7.73 -6.48
N ASP A 25 -16.90 -7.45 -7.33
CA ASP A 25 -15.56 -8.04 -7.25
C ASP A 25 -14.84 -7.63 -5.94
N LEU A 26 -15.09 -6.43 -5.40
CA LEU A 26 -14.53 -5.99 -4.11
C LEU A 26 -15.03 -6.81 -2.92
N PHE A 27 -16.12 -7.55 -3.06
CA PHE A 27 -16.62 -8.45 -2.01
C PHE A 27 -16.30 -9.92 -2.27
N SER A 28 -15.63 -10.26 -3.39
CA SER A 28 -15.31 -11.64 -3.74
C SER A 28 -13.93 -12.06 -3.21
N ILE A 29 -13.92 -12.95 -2.20
CA ILE A 29 -12.68 -13.50 -1.62
C ILE A 29 -11.82 -14.22 -2.66
N ARG A 30 -12.43 -14.98 -3.58
CA ARG A 30 -11.71 -15.68 -4.66
C ARG A 30 -11.01 -14.69 -5.58
N TYR A 31 -11.67 -13.58 -5.87
CA TYR A 31 -11.10 -12.50 -6.68
C TYR A 31 -9.89 -11.89 -5.99
N HIS A 32 -10.01 -11.55 -4.69
CA HIS A 32 -8.91 -11.01 -3.87
C HIS A 32 -7.71 -11.95 -3.81
N ALA A 33 -7.93 -13.24 -3.54
CA ALA A 33 -6.84 -14.23 -3.47
C ALA A 33 -6.10 -14.39 -4.80
N ARG A 34 -6.84 -14.45 -5.93
CA ARG A 34 -6.23 -14.51 -7.26
C ARG A 34 -5.41 -13.27 -7.56
N ARG A 35 -5.95 -12.08 -7.30
CA ARG A 35 -5.26 -10.83 -7.61
C ARG A 35 -4.06 -10.60 -6.70
N LEU A 36 -4.16 -10.93 -5.42
CA LEU A 36 -3.04 -10.92 -4.49
C LEU A 36 -1.89 -11.81 -4.99
N LYS A 37 -2.20 -13.00 -5.52
CA LYS A 37 -1.19 -13.88 -6.13
C LYS A 37 -0.53 -13.21 -7.36
N GLU A 38 -1.32 -12.59 -8.23
CA GLU A 38 -0.81 -11.85 -9.40
C GLU A 38 0.08 -10.67 -8.98
N ASP A 39 -0.32 -9.92 -7.96
CA ASP A 39 0.41 -8.77 -7.42
C ASP A 39 1.73 -9.21 -6.76
N LEU A 40 1.73 -10.30 -5.98
CA LEU A 40 2.95 -10.86 -5.39
C LEU A 40 3.92 -11.40 -6.45
N ALA A 41 3.39 -12.05 -7.50
CA ALA A 41 4.21 -12.52 -8.61
C ALA A 41 4.84 -11.35 -9.38
N ALA A 42 4.07 -10.29 -9.65
CA ALA A 42 4.55 -9.07 -10.29
C ALA A 42 5.59 -8.34 -9.44
N THR A 43 5.36 -8.24 -8.12
CA THR A 43 6.34 -7.69 -7.18
C THR A 43 7.64 -8.49 -7.20
N LYS A 44 7.57 -9.83 -7.15
CA LYS A 44 8.76 -10.67 -7.21
C LYS A 44 9.55 -10.42 -8.51
N ALA A 45 8.87 -10.46 -9.65
CA ALA A 45 9.49 -10.21 -10.95
C ALA A 45 10.12 -8.80 -11.02
N ALA A 46 9.45 -7.78 -10.49
CA ALA A 46 9.96 -6.42 -10.43
C ALA A 46 11.19 -6.29 -9.52
N LEU A 47 11.23 -6.99 -8.39
CA LEU A 47 12.39 -7.00 -7.48
C LEU A 47 13.60 -7.70 -8.12
N GLU A 48 13.39 -8.78 -8.87
CA GLU A 48 14.45 -9.44 -9.63
C GLU A 48 14.99 -8.53 -10.75
N ARG A 49 14.09 -7.81 -11.45
CA ARG A 49 14.44 -6.84 -12.50
C ARG A 49 14.94 -5.50 -11.97
N ARG A 50 14.74 -5.18 -10.69
CA ARG A 50 15.23 -3.95 -10.04
C ARG A 50 16.74 -3.82 -10.18
N LYS A 51 17.47 -4.94 -10.14
CA LYS A 51 18.92 -4.95 -10.34
C LYS A 51 19.29 -4.40 -11.72
N ALA A 52 18.58 -4.83 -12.77
CA ALA A 52 18.75 -4.30 -14.13
C ALA A 52 18.49 -2.80 -14.20
N LEU A 53 17.43 -2.28 -13.56
CA LEU A 53 17.18 -0.82 -13.51
C LEU A 53 18.32 -0.06 -12.81
N ASN A 54 18.81 -0.59 -11.68
CA ASN A 54 19.91 0.02 -10.93
C ASN A 54 21.25 0.00 -11.68
N GLU A 55 21.42 -0.94 -12.61
CA GLU A 55 22.58 -1.09 -13.48
C GLU A 55 22.39 -0.40 -14.84
N GLY A 56 21.23 0.23 -15.08
CA GLY A 56 20.90 0.91 -16.34
C GLY A 56 20.51 -0.02 -17.49
N ALA A 57 20.30 -1.32 -17.23
CA ALA A 57 20.02 -2.34 -18.23
C ALA A 57 18.52 -2.58 -18.50
N ALA A 58 17.62 -1.89 -17.80
CA ALA A 58 16.17 -2.02 -18.02
C ALA A 58 15.75 -1.29 -19.30
N THR A 59 14.80 -1.85 -20.05
CA THR A 59 14.22 -1.18 -21.22
C THR A 59 13.06 -0.26 -20.81
N ALA A 60 12.72 0.70 -21.69
CA ALA A 60 11.63 1.64 -21.43
C ALA A 60 10.27 0.94 -21.23
N ASP A 61 10.04 -0.17 -21.92
CA ASP A 61 8.80 -0.95 -21.83
C ASP A 61 8.67 -1.72 -20.51
N GLU A 62 9.79 -2.00 -19.83
CA GLU A 62 9.81 -2.72 -18.55
C GLU A 62 9.64 -1.79 -17.33
N LEU A 63 9.90 -0.49 -17.49
CA LEU A 63 9.85 0.48 -16.39
C LEU A 63 8.49 0.53 -15.65
N PRO A 64 7.32 0.55 -16.33
CA PRO A 64 6.04 0.64 -15.63
C PRO A 64 5.82 -0.54 -14.69
N ASP A 65 6.15 -1.76 -15.14
CA ASP A 65 6.01 -2.98 -14.36
C ASP A 65 6.98 -3.02 -13.18
N ILE A 66 8.21 -2.53 -13.38
CA ILE A 66 9.21 -2.41 -12.30
C ILE A 66 8.70 -1.42 -11.23
N PHE A 67 8.26 -0.22 -11.61
CA PHE A 67 7.77 0.76 -10.65
C PHE A 67 6.51 0.29 -9.92
N ARG A 68 5.55 -0.29 -10.64
CA ARG A 68 4.36 -0.93 -10.05
C ARG A 68 4.76 -1.98 -9.01
N GLY A 69 5.58 -2.94 -9.40
CA GLY A 69 5.96 -4.05 -8.52
C GLY A 69 6.80 -3.59 -7.32
N LYS A 70 7.65 -2.58 -7.47
CA LYS A 70 8.37 -1.90 -6.39
C LYS A 70 7.41 -1.24 -5.40
N MET A 71 6.45 -0.43 -5.88
CA MET A 71 5.44 0.20 -5.01
C MET A 71 4.65 -0.85 -4.23
N MET A 72 4.19 -1.90 -4.90
CA MET A 72 3.46 -2.99 -4.28
C MET A 72 4.31 -3.76 -3.25
N GLY A 73 5.59 -3.98 -3.54
CA GLY A 73 6.52 -4.61 -2.62
C GLY A 73 6.76 -3.79 -1.36
N VAL A 74 6.98 -2.48 -1.52
CA VAL A 74 7.11 -1.57 -0.38
C VAL A 74 5.80 -1.53 0.42
N PHE A 75 4.65 -1.45 -0.26
CA PHE A 75 3.33 -1.43 0.38
C PHE A 75 3.09 -2.63 1.29
N PHE A 76 3.37 -3.86 0.83
CA PHE A 76 3.26 -5.06 1.66
C PHE A 76 4.27 -5.10 2.79
N ALA A 77 5.53 -4.73 2.53
CA ALA A 77 6.58 -4.73 3.55
C ALA A 77 6.26 -3.75 4.69
N THR A 78 5.72 -2.58 4.35
CA THR A 78 5.41 -1.53 5.32
C THR A 78 4.06 -1.71 5.98
N GLY A 79 3.16 -2.51 5.41
CA GLY A 79 1.84 -2.78 5.98
C GLY A 79 1.91 -3.25 7.45
N TRP A 80 2.90 -4.06 7.80
CA TRP A 80 3.14 -4.56 9.16
C TRP A 80 3.54 -3.48 10.18
N THR A 81 3.97 -2.31 9.73
CA THR A 81 4.31 -1.20 10.63
C THR A 81 3.07 -0.58 11.27
N ASN A 82 1.87 -0.89 10.77
CA ASN A 82 0.60 -0.55 11.42
C ASN A 82 0.52 -1.07 12.87
N LEU A 83 1.15 -2.21 13.16
CA LEU A 83 1.22 -2.81 14.50
C LEU A 83 1.81 -1.85 15.53
N ILE A 84 2.75 -0.99 15.11
CA ILE A 84 3.34 0.02 15.99
C ILE A 84 2.28 1.06 16.36
N GLY A 85 1.45 1.50 15.41
CA GLY A 85 0.34 2.41 15.66
C GLY A 85 -0.70 1.82 16.62
N ILE A 86 -1.01 0.53 16.46
CA ILE A 86 -1.86 -0.24 17.37
C ILE A 86 -1.30 -0.29 18.79
N VAL A 87 0.00 -0.58 18.93
CA VAL A 87 0.66 -0.62 20.24
C VAL A 87 0.62 0.75 20.91
N ILE A 88 0.94 1.83 20.18
CA ILE A 88 0.90 3.20 20.72
C ILE A 88 -0.52 3.58 21.12
N GLY A 89 -1.53 3.31 20.28
CA GLY A 89 -2.93 3.57 20.61
C GLY A 89 -3.40 2.80 21.84
N GLY A 90 -2.97 1.54 21.99
CA GLY A 90 -3.20 0.74 23.20
C GLY A 90 -2.56 1.35 24.45
N ILE A 91 -1.32 1.82 24.35
CA ILE A 91 -0.64 2.51 25.46
C ILE A 91 -1.43 3.76 25.88
N LEU A 92 -1.91 4.56 24.91
CA LEU A 92 -2.72 5.75 25.19
C LEU A 92 -4.04 5.39 25.88
N GLN A 93 -4.73 4.34 25.43
CA GLN A 93 -5.91 3.81 26.10
C GLN A 93 -5.62 3.44 27.56
N PHE A 94 -4.56 2.65 27.81
CA PHE A 94 -4.26 2.19 29.16
C PHE A 94 -3.84 3.33 30.09
N ARG A 95 -3.04 4.29 29.60
CA ARG A 95 -2.61 5.45 30.40
C ARG A 95 -3.75 6.39 30.75
N THR A 96 -4.72 6.55 29.87
CA THR A 96 -5.86 7.45 30.07
C THR A 96 -7.04 6.77 30.75
N GLY A 97 -7.05 5.43 30.80
CA GLY A 97 -8.20 4.66 31.25
C GLY A 97 -9.43 4.78 30.34
N ASN A 98 -9.26 5.36 29.14
CA ASN A 98 -10.36 5.66 28.23
C ASN A 98 -10.22 4.86 26.91
N PRO A 99 -11.11 3.88 26.65
CA PRO A 99 -11.07 3.07 25.43
C PRO A 99 -11.31 3.89 24.15
N LEU A 100 -12.02 5.02 24.24
CA LEU A 100 -12.26 5.90 23.09
C LEU A 100 -10.97 6.57 22.61
N ILE A 101 -10.06 6.91 23.54
CA ILE A 101 -8.76 7.49 23.16
C ILE A 101 -7.96 6.46 22.34
N GLY A 102 -7.95 5.19 22.75
CA GLY A 102 -7.35 4.11 21.95
C GLY A 102 -8.01 3.96 20.59
N LEU A 103 -9.34 3.91 20.55
CA LEU A 103 -10.11 3.75 19.33
C LEU A 103 -9.81 4.87 18.32
N TYR A 104 -9.86 6.13 18.73
CA TYR A 104 -9.70 7.28 17.81
C TYR A 104 -8.24 7.63 17.50
N SER A 105 -7.29 7.30 18.38
CA SER A 105 -5.86 7.54 18.12
C SER A 105 -5.22 6.45 17.26
N THR A 106 -5.71 5.21 17.33
CA THR A 106 -5.05 4.08 16.64
C THR A 106 -5.03 4.24 15.11
N PRO A 107 -6.15 4.52 14.40
CA PRO A 107 -6.11 4.67 12.95
C PRO A 107 -5.19 5.78 12.44
N PRO A 108 -5.22 7.03 12.95
CA PRO A 108 -4.30 8.07 12.48
C PRO A 108 -2.83 7.74 12.77
N LEU A 109 -2.52 7.09 13.90
CA LEU A 109 -1.16 6.62 14.20
C LEU A 109 -0.71 5.54 13.21
N CYS A 110 -1.59 4.58 12.89
CA CYS A 110 -1.31 3.53 11.92
C CYS A 110 -0.98 4.12 10.54
N PHE A 111 -1.79 5.08 10.05
CA PHE A 111 -1.53 5.71 8.75
C PHE A 111 -0.27 6.56 8.75
N LEU A 112 -0.01 7.31 9.83
CA LEU A 112 1.20 8.12 9.93
C LEU A 112 2.45 7.24 9.87
N ILE A 113 2.52 6.20 10.70
CA ILE A 113 3.67 5.31 10.79
C ILE A 113 3.85 4.53 9.48
N THR A 114 2.76 3.96 8.93
CA THR A 114 2.81 3.22 7.67
C THR A 114 3.19 4.13 6.51
N GLY A 115 2.69 5.37 6.49
CA GLY A 115 3.03 6.37 5.47
C GLY A 115 4.51 6.76 5.50
N ILE A 116 5.07 6.99 6.70
CA ILE A 116 6.50 7.25 6.89
C ILE A 116 7.33 6.04 6.45
N ALA A 117 6.97 4.84 6.89
CA ALA A 117 7.65 3.61 6.51
C ALA A 117 7.63 3.39 4.99
N PHE A 118 6.50 3.66 4.33
CA PHE A 118 6.36 3.59 2.88
C PHE A 118 7.28 4.57 2.17
N GLN A 119 7.36 5.83 2.61
CA GLN A 119 8.28 6.82 2.03
C GLN A 119 9.74 6.41 2.19
N ILE A 120 10.13 5.91 3.37
CA ILE A 120 11.49 5.43 3.63
C ILE A 120 11.82 4.23 2.74
N GLY A 121 10.92 3.25 2.66
CA GLY A 121 11.07 2.07 1.82
C GLY A 121 11.22 2.45 0.36
N TRP A 122 10.36 3.32 -0.15
CA TRP A 122 10.43 3.82 -1.52
C TRP A 122 11.73 4.58 -1.80
N TRP A 123 12.15 5.47 -0.89
CA TRP A 123 13.39 6.21 -1.03
C TRP A 123 14.60 5.27 -1.07
N ALA A 124 14.69 4.31 -0.14
CA ALA A 124 15.77 3.34 -0.12
C ALA A 124 15.81 2.50 -1.42
N ASP A 125 14.63 2.20 -1.96
CA ASP A 125 14.45 1.40 -3.16
C ASP A 125 14.82 2.15 -4.46
N ASN A 126 14.74 3.49 -4.45
CA ASN A 126 14.97 4.39 -5.58
C ASN A 126 16.15 5.36 -5.39
N LYS A 127 16.94 5.22 -4.32
CA LYS A 127 18.05 6.13 -3.98
C LYS A 127 19.04 6.35 -5.13
N LYS A 128 19.37 5.29 -5.88
CA LYS A 128 20.27 5.39 -7.05
C LYS A 128 19.70 6.25 -8.18
N ILE A 129 18.38 6.18 -8.40
CA ILE A 129 17.68 7.02 -9.38
C ILE A 129 17.76 8.47 -8.93
N TYR A 130 17.42 8.76 -7.67
CA TYR A 130 17.49 10.12 -7.13
C TYR A 130 18.90 10.71 -7.17
N ASN A 131 19.92 9.92 -6.85
CA ASN A 131 21.33 10.33 -6.93
C ASN A 131 21.79 10.63 -8.37
N ARG A 132 21.16 10.03 -9.39
CA ARG A 132 21.51 10.26 -10.80
C ARG A 132 21.06 11.65 -11.28
N PHE A 133 19.88 12.09 -10.85
CA PHE A 133 19.31 13.37 -11.27
C PHE A 133 19.66 14.54 -10.35
N HIS A 134 19.87 14.29 -9.06
CA HIS A 134 20.11 15.32 -8.06
C HIS A 134 21.21 14.89 -7.09
N LYS A 135 22.27 15.70 -6.98
CA LYS A 135 23.34 15.49 -5.98
C LYS A 135 22.99 16.10 -4.60
N ASP A 136 22.10 17.09 -4.59
CA ASP A 136 21.67 17.78 -3.37
C ASP A 136 20.53 17.04 -2.65
N PRO A 137 20.68 16.71 -1.34
CA PRO A 137 19.65 16.05 -0.56
C PRO A 137 18.28 16.75 -0.56
N ALA A 138 18.23 18.09 -0.59
CA ALA A 138 16.95 18.81 -0.57
C ALA A 138 16.15 18.58 -1.86
N HIS A 139 16.81 18.59 -3.01
CA HIS A 139 16.19 18.23 -4.29
C HIS A 139 15.75 16.77 -4.35
N GLN A 140 16.54 15.85 -3.78
CA GLN A 140 16.15 14.44 -3.67
C GLN A 140 14.89 14.26 -2.81
N PHE A 141 14.81 14.97 -1.68
CA PHE A 141 13.63 14.97 -0.82
C PHE A 141 12.41 15.54 -1.53
N LEU A 142 12.55 16.69 -2.20
CA LEU A 142 11.45 17.29 -2.96
C LEU A 142 10.97 16.36 -4.08
N GLN A 143 11.89 15.67 -4.75
CA GLN A 143 11.57 14.70 -5.78
C GLN A 143 10.84 13.48 -5.21
N LEU A 144 11.30 12.96 -4.07
CA LEU A 144 10.61 11.90 -3.33
C LEU A 144 9.17 12.32 -3.02
N GLN A 145 8.96 13.53 -2.50
CA GLN A 145 7.63 14.05 -2.21
C GLN A 145 6.78 14.17 -3.49
N LYS A 146 7.35 14.64 -4.60
CA LYS A 146 6.64 14.70 -5.90
C LYS A 146 6.20 13.31 -6.39
N ASP A 147 7.04 12.30 -6.21
CA ASP A 147 6.73 10.93 -6.64
C ASP A 147 5.69 10.27 -5.73
N MET A 148 5.74 10.54 -4.43
CA MET A 148 4.90 9.89 -3.42
C MET A 148 3.60 10.64 -3.11
N TRP A 149 3.54 11.95 -3.37
CA TRP A 149 2.34 12.74 -3.11
C TRP A 149 1.09 12.20 -3.83
N PRO A 150 1.15 11.78 -5.11
CA PRO A 150 0.00 11.14 -5.76
C PRO A 150 -0.47 9.87 -5.04
N VAL A 151 0.46 9.06 -4.51
CA VAL A 151 0.14 7.87 -3.72
C VAL A 151 -0.59 8.27 -2.43
N HIS A 152 -0.06 9.22 -1.68
CA HIS A 152 -0.69 9.69 -0.44
C HIS A 152 -2.06 10.33 -0.70
N ARG A 153 -2.19 11.14 -1.75
CA ARG A 153 -3.45 11.78 -2.13
C ARG A 153 -4.51 10.75 -2.53
N ALA A 154 -4.13 9.65 -3.16
CA ALA A 154 -5.04 8.55 -3.48
C ALA A 154 -5.40 7.72 -2.24
N ALA A 155 -4.41 7.42 -1.39
CA ALA A 155 -4.59 6.58 -0.21
C ALA A 155 -5.39 7.27 0.90
N LEU A 156 -5.18 8.57 1.14
CA LEU A 156 -5.78 9.32 2.25
C LEU A 156 -7.32 9.26 2.29
N PRO A 157 -8.07 9.58 1.22
CA PRO A 157 -9.53 9.49 1.27
C PRO A 157 -10.02 8.06 1.50
N ILE A 158 -9.32 7.06 0.95
CA ILE A 158 -9.65 5.65 1.14
C ILE A 158 -9.42 5.24 2.61
N ALA A 159 -8.28 5.64 3.18
CA ALA A 159 -7.92 5.43 4.58
C ALA A 159 -8.93 6.08 5.54
N ILE A 160 -9.36 7.31 5.25
CA ILE A 160 -10.41 8.01 6.02
C ILE A 160 -11.73 7.24 5.92
N GLY A 161 -12.16 6.87 4.71
CA GLY A 161 -13.40 6.12 4.51
C GLY A 161 -13.43 4.80 5.28
N PHE A 162 -12.32 4.05 5.24
CA PHE A 162 -12.18 2.81 5.99
C PHE A 162 -12.10 3.01 7.51
N SER A 163 -11.49 4.10 7.97
CA SER A 163 -11.48 4.45 9.40
C SER A 163 -12.87 4.80 9.91
N LEU A 164 -13.65 5.54 9.12
CA LEU A 164 -15.03 5.84 9.46
C LEU A 164 -15.88 4.57 9.53
N LEU A 165 -15.69 3.65 8.57
CA LEU A 165 -16.35 2.34 8.61
C LEU A 165 -15.96 1.55 9.86
N ASN A 166 -14.67 1.53 10.21
CA ASN A 166 -14.18 0.92 11.45
C ASN A 166 -14.88 1.53 12.67
N TYR A 167 -15.02 2.85 12.75
CA TYR A 167 -15.72 3.50 13.86
C TYR A 167 -17.21 3.13 13.93
N ILE A 168 -17.90 3.07 12.79
CA ILE A 168 -19.32 2.69 12.73
C ILE A 168 -19.54 1.27 13.24
N ILE A 169 -18.61 0.34 12.96
CA ILE A 169 -18.72 -1.06 13.40
C ILE A 169 -18.24 -1.24 14.84
N LEU A 170 -17.11 -0.63 15.20
CA LEU A 170 -16.47 -0.83 16.50
C LEU A 170 -17.17 -0.12 17.63
N THR A 171 -17.75 1.07 17.40
CA THR A 171 -18.39 1.83 18.47
C THR A 171 -19.58 1.08 19.08
N PRO A 172 -20.54 0.54 18.31
CA PRO A 172 -21.59 -0.31 18.84
C PRO A 172 -21.07 -1.58 19.51
N LEU A 173 -20.05 -2.23 18.91
CA LEU A 173 -19.44 -3.43 19.48
C LEU A 173 -18.84 -3.15 20.86
N TYR A 174 -18.11 -2.05 21.01
CA TYR A 174 -17.56 -1.60 22.29
C TYR A 174 -18.65 -1.23 23.30
N SER A 175 -19.73 -0.59 22.86
CA SER A 175 -20.88 -0.30 23.72
C SER A 175 -21.53 -1.58 24.24
N VAL A 176 -21.72 -2.60 23.39
CA VAL A 176 -22.25 -3.90 23.79
C VAL A 176 -21.29 -4.63 24.74
N LEU A 177 -19.99 -4.65 24.45
CA LEU A 177 -18.98 -5.24 25.33
C LEU A 177 -18.96 -4.57 26.71
N THR A 178 -19.09 -3.24 26.74
CA THR A 178 -19.14 -2.46 27.99
C THR A 178 -20.41 -2.78 28.78
N TRP A 179 -21.54 -2.99 28.10
CA TRP A 179 -22.81 -3.36 28.74
C TRP A 179 -22.77 -4.77 29.34
N ILE A 180 -22.18 -5.74 28.63
CA ILE A 180 -22.06 -7.13 29.10
C ILE A 180 -21.06 -7.24 30.25
N ASN A 181 -19.89 -6.61 30.11
CA ASN A 181 -18.84 -6.65 31.12
C ASN A 181 -17.92 -5.41 30.99
N PRO A 182 -18.08 -4.41 31.87
CA PRO A 182 -17.23 -3.21 31.87
C PRO A 182 -15.73 -3.52 32.01
N GLY A 183 -15.38 -4.60 32.71
CA GLY A 183 -14.00 -5.07 32.85
C GLY A 183 -13.40 -5.59 31.55
N LEU A 184 -14.19 -6.27 30.70
CA LEU A 184 -13.74 -6.73 29.39
C LEU A 184 -13.45 -5.54 28.45
N ALA A 185 -14.31 -4.54 28.41
CA ALA A 185 -14.11 -3.36 27.55
C ALA A 185 -12.84 -2.58 27.94
N LYS A 186 -12.55 -2.45 29.25
CA LYS A 186 -11.35 -1.78 29.76
C LYS A 186 -10.06 -2.55 29.45
N ASN A 187 -10.11 -3.88 29.50
CA ASN A 187 -8.94 -4.74 29.32
C ASN A 187 -8.71 -5.17 27.87
N THR A 188 -9.68 -4.96 26.98
CA THR A 188 -9.54 -5.28 25.55
C THR A 188 -8.85 -4.12 24.82
N PRO A 189 -7.65 -4.33 24.24
CA PRO A 189 -6.98 -3.29 23.47
C PRO A 189 -7.75 -3.01 22.18
N ALA A 190 -8.24 -1.78 22.01
CA ALA A 190 -9.04 -1.40 20.83
C ALA A 190 -8.33 -1.69 19.51
N GLY A 191 -7.01 -1.55 19.49
CA GLY A 191 -6.19 -1.87 18.32
C GLY A 191 -6.24 -3.35 17.90
N ALA A 192 -6.44 -4.30 18.82
CA ALA A 192 -6.58 -5.72 18.44
C ALA A 192 -7.93 -6.01 17.77
N LEU A 193 -9.01 -5.38 18.23
CA LEU A 193 -10.31 -5.46 17.58
C LEU A 193 -10.32 -4.75 16.23
N ILE A 194 -9.66 -3.58 16.14
CA ILE A 194 -9.43 -2.88 14.86
C ILE A 194 -8.73 -3.81 13.89
N MET A 195 -7.66 -4.52 14.30
CA MET A 195 -6.98 -5.47 13.41
C MET A 195 -7.88 -6.59 12.91
N ALA A 196 -8.70 -7.19 13.78
CA ALA A 196 -9.59 -8.26 13.39
C ALA A 196 -10.58 -7.79 12.31
N ILE A 197 -11.13 -6.58 12.46
CA ILE A 197 -12.07 -6.00 11.50
C ILE A 197 -11.36 -5.52 10.23
N GLU A 198 -10.21 -4.87 10.37
CA GLU A 198 -9.41 -4.41 9.22
C GLU A 198 -9.00 -5.59 8.35
N PHE A 199 -8.52 -6.68 8.95
CA PHE A 199 -8.12 -7.87 8.23
C PHE A 199 -9.30 -8.52 7.50
N LEU A 200 -10.47 -8.59 8.13
CA LEU A 200 -11.65 -9.27 7.56
C LEU A 200 -12.39 -8.44 6.50
N PHE A 201 -12.44 -7.11 6.62
CA PHE A 201 -13.35 -6.28 5.81
C PHE A 201 -12.66 -5.22 4.95
N ILE A 202 -11.44 -4.81 5.30
CA ILE A 202 -10.82 -3.59 4.75
C ILE A 202 -9.54 -3.89 3.97
N GLY A 203 -8.69 -4.77 4.50
CA GLY A 203 -7.36 -5.03 3.97
C GLY A 203 -7.37 -5.46 2.51
N GLY A 204 -8.23 -6.41 2.13
CA GLY A 204 -8.33 -6.88 0.75
C GLY A 204 -8.77 -5.78 -0.24
N THR A 205 -9.81 -5.03 0.13
CA THR A 205 -10.32 -3.92 -0.68
C THR A 205 -9.29 -2.80 -0.81
N PHE A 206 -8.58 -2.47 0.27
CA PHE A 206 -7.54 -1.45 0.28
C PHE A 206 -6.34 -1.83 -0.60
N VAL A 207 -5.80 -3.04 -0.42
CA VAL A 207 -4.74 -3.60 -1.27
C VAL A 207 -5.15 -3.51 -2.74
N ARG A 208 -6.41 -3.80 -3.06
CA ARG A 208 -6.91 -3.77 -4.44
C ARG A 208 -6.93 -2.38 -5.04
N LEU A 209 -7.51 -1.41 -4.32
CA LEU A 209 -7.57 -0.02 -4.77
C LEU A 209 -6.18 0.58 -4.97
N MET A 210 -5.25 0.24 -4.07
CA MET A 210 -3.86 0.66 -4.17
C MET A 210 -3.14 -0.03 -5.34
N GLY A 211 -3.38 -1.31 -5.60
CA GLY A 211 -2.84 -2.00 -6.77
C GLY A 211 -3.25 -1.34 -8.09
N ASP A 212 -4.54 -1.05 -8.28
CA ASP A 212 -5.03 -0.36 -9.48
C ASP A 212 -4.50 1.08 -9.61
N PHE A 213 -4.18 1.71 -8.49
CA PHE A 213 -3.49 2.99 -8.50
C PHE A 213 -2.02 2.83 -8.89
N PHE A 214 -1.30 1.86 -8.31
CA PHE A 214 0.10 1.60 -8.59
C PHE A 214 0.35 1.21 -10.04
N ASP A 215 -0.59 0.48 -10.67
CA ASP A 215 -0.53 0.18 -12.10
C ASP A 215 -0.44 1.48 -12.91
N ARG A 216 -1.37 2.41 -12.69
CA ARG A 216 -1.42 3.69 -13.40
C ARG A 216 -0.26 4.61 -13.05
N HIS A 217 0.08 4.70 -11.78
CA HIS A 217 1.18 5.56 -11.32
C HIS A 217 2.55 5.02 -11.77
N GLY A 218 2.68 3.71 -11.93
CA GLY A 218 3.86 3.07 -12.52
C GLY A 218 4.17 3.59 -13.92
N TYR A 219 3.15 3.75 -14.77
CA TYR A 219 3.31 4.37 -16.09
C TYR A 219 3.73 5.85 -16.01
N THR A 220 3.16 6.62 -15.07
CA THR A 220 3.54 8.02 -14.86
C THR A 220 5.01 8.13 -14.46
N LEU A 221 5.47 7.28 -13.53
CA LEU A 221 6.86 7.24 -13.11
C LEU A 221 7.79 6.76 -14.22
N ALA A 222 7.37 5.76 -15.00
CA ALA A 222 8.12 5.27 -16.15
C ALA A 222 8.35 6.36 -17.20
N ALA A 223 7.30 7.12 -17.54
CA ALA A 223 7.42 8.24 -18.47
C ALA A 223 8.39 9.32 -17.96
N LYS A 224 8.35 9.61 -16.65
CA LYS A 224 9.23 10.58 -16.00
C LYS A 224 10.70 10.14 -15.96
N TYR A 225 10.95 8.84 -15.84
CA TYR A 225 12.27 8.26 -15.66
C TYR A 225 12.76 7.48 -16.88
N ARG A 226 12.21 7.78 -18.06
CA ARG A 226 12.54 7.10 -19.31
C ARG A 226 14.02 7.23 -19.68
N ASP A 227 14.63 8.38 -19.40
CA ASP A 227 16.03 8.69 -19.71
C ASP A 227 17.04 7.86 -18.89
N ILE A 228 16.57 7.03 -17.95
CA ILE A 228 17.41 6.10 -17.18
C ILE A 228 17.73 4.84 -18.00
N CYS A 229 16.92 4.51 -18.99
CA CYS A 229 17.05 3.31 -19.82
C CYS A 229 18.07 3.48 -20.95
N ILE A 230 18.70 2.38 -21.36
CA ILE A 230 19.46 2.31 -22.61
C ILE A 230 18.47 2.42 -23.77
N GLU A 231 18.61 3.43 -24.63
CA GLU A 231 18.06 3.35 -25.98
C GLU A 231 18.76 2.19 -26.67
N LYS A 232 18.04 1.07 -26.83
CA LYS A 232 18.47 0.04 -27.79
C LYS A 232 18.37 0.67 -29.17
N SER A 233 19.50 1.11 -29.70
CA SER A 233 19.69 1.41 -31.12
C SER A 233 19.63 0.15 -31.97
#